data_AF-A0A2V1DRE4-F1
#
_entry.id   AF-A0A2V1DRE4-F1
#
_cell.length_a   1.000
_cell.length_b   1.000
_cell.length_c   1.000
_cell.angle_alpha   90.00
_cell.angle_beta   90.00
_cell.angle_gamma   90.00
#
_symmetry.space_group_name_H-M   'P 1'
#
loop_
_entity.id
_entity.type
_entity.pdbx_description
1 polymer ?
#
loop_
_entity_poly.entity_id
_entity_poly.type
_entity_poly.pdbx_seq_one_letter_code
_entity_poly.pdbx_strand_id
1 'polypeptide(L)'
;MSDLMHFPQPWWCLWPFCQYMSLANKAINFGINEFKLFIATAISRFQNHPYLSLLYFAVLGYAFFKTRQQRLHASAEAAAKKQADKKWFERVWHSPRWIVLAGLCELFIHKVLPFGFWGDAQGRSLQDWPNKEYLRKLLRMGIIPLYIQDGGLDTKQDQGEYVQSKKRACFAFLVPMGYGYTTPDTVEPERRPFVEFIRRLRDNRGYRVAISMENHAGENCSSPAPDPSQPLEVGARHWFELLLPFLPDSVLQRARGTKADRLDQLATRTYPGLIDYPNRQSPIVRVEGSLYKQQQALDFWVYTIAQEVGLEEIWDGEEMRARTVRWCRNLDLHVPKSVRPKPRVQRA
;
A
#
# COMPACT_ATOMS: atom_id res chain seq x y z
N MET A 1 1.18 49.36 -67.59
CA MET A 1 0.19 48.69 -66.72
C MET A 1 0.48 47.20 -66.79
N SER A 2 1.06 46.54 -65.78
CA SER A 2 1.37 47.02 -64.43
C SER A 2 2.57 46.25 -63.87
N ASP A 3 3.65 46.94 -63.48
CA ASP A 3 4.83 46.29 -62.92
C ASP A 3 4.64 45.93 -61.45
N LEU A 4 4.78 44.66 -61.11
CA LEU A 4 4.80 44.15 -59.74
C LEU A 4 6.24 44.11 -59.22
N MET A 5 6.61 45.05 -58.34
CA MET A 5 7.90 45.03 -57.67
C MET A 5 8.00 43.85 -56.69
N HIS A 6 8.89 42.89 -56.98
CA HIS A 6 9.29 41.89 -55.99
C HIS A 6 10.24 42.50 -54.95
N PHE A 7 9.75 42.69 -53.72
CA PHE A 7 10.61 42.93 -52.56
C PHE A 7 11.19 41.61 -52.03
N PRO A 8 12.52 41.44 -51.96
CA PRO A 8 13.13 40.30 -51.30
C PRO A 8 13.05 40.46 -49.77
N GLN A 9 12.21 39.67 -49.10
CA GLN A 9 12.25 39.60 -47.64
C GLN A 9 13.57 38.99 -47.15
N PRO A 10 14.22 39.51 -46.08
CA PRO A 10 15.50 39.00 -45.59
C PRO A 10 15.33 37.88 -44.57
N TRP A 11 15.10 36.65 -45.03
CA TRP A 11 14.97 35.43 -44.20
C TRP A 11 16.22 35.15 -43.32
N TRP A 12 17.39 35.63 -43.75
CA TRP A 12 18.70 35.45 -43.12
C TRP A 12 18.78 35.97 -41.68
N CYS A 13 17.98 36.99 -41.33
CA CYS A 13 17.96 37.57 -39.98
C CYS A 13 17.28 36.68 -38.93
N LEU A 14 16.46 35.70 -39.34
CA LEU A 14 15.71 34.83 -38.43
C LEU A 14 16.44 33.53 -38.07
N TRP A 15 17.43 33.11 -38.87
CA TRP A 15 18.18 31.88 -38.63
C TRP A 15 18.91 31.83 -37.27
N PRO A 16 19.61 32.90 -36.82
CA PRO A 16 20.23 32.91 -35.49
C PRO A 16 19.17 32.82 -34.38
N PHE A 17 18.02 33.47 -34.55
CA PHE A 17 16.93 33.49 -33.58
C PHE A 17 16.33 32.09 -33.36
N CYS A 18 16.11 31.32 -34.43
CA CYS A 18 15.62 29.95 -34.35
C CYS A 18 16.59 29.00 -33.61
N GLN A 19 17.90 29.09 -33.89
CA GLN A 19 18.90 28.33 -33.14
C GLN A 19 18.94 28.73 -31.66
N TYR A 20 18.78 30.03 -31.37
CA TYR A 20 18.82 30.56 -30.02
C TYR A 20 17.59 30.17 -29.18
N MET A 21 16.39 30.13 -29.78
CA MET A 21 15.18 29.62 -29.13
C MET A 21 15.28 28.11 -28.82
N SER A 22 15.94 27.32 -29.68
CA SER A 22 16.23 25.90 -29.40
C SER A 22 17.17 25.73 -28.20
N LEU A 23 18.22 26.56 -28.11
CA LEU A 23 19.14 26.58 -26.98
C LEU A 23 18.49 27.06 -25.68
N ALA A 24 17.64 28.09 -25.73
CA ALA A 24 16.90 28.58 -24.56
C ALA A 24 15.94 27.51 -24.00
N ASN A 25 15.29 26.73 -24.87
CA ASN A 25 14.42 25.62 -24.44
C ASN A 25 15.22 24.47 -23.78
N LYS A 26 16.47 24.24 -24.21
CA LYS A 26 17.40 23.32 -23.53
C LYS A 26 17.92 23.89 -22.20
N ALA A 27 18.15 25.20 -22.11
CA ALA A 27 18.62 25.87 -20.90
C ALA A 27 17.66 25.75 -19.69
N ILE A 28 16.36 25.56 -19.93
CA ILE A 28 15.34 25.36 -18.89
C ILE A 28 15.50 24.02 -18.14
N ASN A 29 16.28 23.08 -18.70
CA ASN A 29 16.57 21.76 -18.11
C ASN A 29 18.02 21.60 -17.61
N PHE A 30 18.88 22.61 -17.77
CA PHE A 30 20.27 22.55 -17.33
C PHE A 30 20.45 22.84 -15.83
N GLY A 31 21.55 22.35 -15.26
CA GLY A 31 21.92 22.60 -13.87
C GLY A 31 22.43 24.03 -13.64
N ILE A 32 22.48 24.44 -12.37
CA ILE A 32 22.88 25.80 -11.94
C ILE A 32 24.25 26.23 -12.53
N ASN A 33 25.17 25.28 -12.72
CA ASN A 33 26.52 25.56 -13.22
C ASN A 33 26.57 25.82 -14.73
N GLU A 34 25.79 25.09 -15.53
CA GLU A 34 25.71 25.28 -16.99
C GLU A 34 24.98 26.58 -17.33
N PHE A 35 23.97 26.95 -16.54
CA PHE A 35 23.27 28.24 -16.64
C PHE A 35 24.21 29.44 -16.41
N LYS A 36 25.16 29.34 -15.46
CA LYS A 36 26.18 30.38 -15.23
C LYS A 36 27.09 30.58 -16.44
N LEU A 37 27.58 29.48 -17.04
CA LEU A 37 28.45 29.53 -18.22
C LEU A 37 27.73 30.13 -19.44
N PHE A 38 26.45 29.80 -19.60
CA PHE A 38 25.59 30.36 -20.64
C PHE A 38 25.39 31.87 -20.46
N ILE A 39 25.09 32.34 -19.24
CA ILE A 39 24.97 33.78 -18.93
C ILE A 39 26.30 34.51 -19.21
N ALA A 40 27.44 33.98 -18.75
CA ALA A 40 28.74 34.59 -19.00
C ALA A 40 29.05 34.74 -20.51
N THR A 41 28.70 33.71 -21.30
CA THR A 41 28.86 33.72 -22.76
C THR A 41 27.92 34.71 -23.45
N ALA A 42 26.68 34.86 -22.96
CA ALA A 42 25.74 35.85 -23.48
C ALA A 42 26.22 37.28 -23.17
N ILE A 43 26.65 37.56 -21.93
CA ILE A 43 27.12 38.87 -21.50
C ILE A 43 28.30 39.33 -22.37
N SER A 44 29.29 38.47 -22.64
CA SER A 44 30.45 38.86 -23.47
C SER A 44 30.08 39.22 -24.90
N ARG A 45 29.04 38.59 -25.49
CA ARG A 45 28.59 38.84 -26.87
C ARG A 45 27.72 40.09 -27.03
N PHE A 46 27.05 40.56 -25.97
CA PHE A 46 26.13 41.70 -26.04
C PHE A 46 26.72 43.03 -25.52
N GLN A 47 28.02 43.10 -25.21
CA GLN A 47 28.66 44.33 -24.68
C GLN A 47 28.43 45.59 -25.54
N ASN A 48 28.33 45.44 -26.87
CA ASN A 48 28.16 46.57 -27.79
C ASN A 48 26.68 46.99 -28.00
N HIS A 49 25.70 46.24 -27.47
CA HIS A 49 24.27 46.45 -27.74
C HIS A 49 23.40 46.25 -26.49
N PRO A 50 23.37 47.23 -25.56
CA PRO A 50 22.69 47.09 -24.27
C PRO A 50 21.18 46.84 -24.39
N TYR A 51 20.52 47.38 -25.41
CA TYR A 51 19.09 47.13 -25.65
C TYR A 51 18.78 45.67 -26.00
N LEU A 52 19.71 44.98 -26.68
CA LEU A 52 19.56 43.56 -27.02
C LEU A 52 19.75 42.66 -25.79
N SER A 53 20.67 43.02 -24.87
CA SER A 53 20.82 42.26 -23.61
C SER A 53 19.60 42.43 -22.71
N LEU A 54 19.03 43.63 -22.59
CA LEU A 54 17.79 43.88 -21.85
C LEU A 54 16.61 43.08 -22.39
N LEU A 55 16.39 43.10 -23.72
CA LEU A 55 15.34 42.30 -24.37
C LEU A 55 15.55 40.80 -24.12
N TYR A 56 16.79 40.32 -24.23
CA TYR A 56 17.13 38.92 -23.99
C TYR A 56 16.87 38.48 -22.54
N PHE A 57 17.30 39.26 -21.55
CA PHE A 57 17.02 38.96 -20.14
C PHE A 57 15.51 39.02 -19.83
N ALA A 58 14.75 39.92 -20.47
CA ALA A 58 13.29 39.95 -20.36
C ALA A 58 12.63 38.67 -20.93
N VAL A 59 13.08 38.19 -22.10
CA VAL A 59 12.59 36.92 -22.69
C VAL A 59 12.93 35.72 -21.81
N LEU A 60 14.17 35.61 -21.29
CA LEU A 60 14.55 34.55 -20.36
C LEU A 60 13.75 34.61 -19.05
N GLY A 61 13.57 35.80 -18.49
CA GLY A 61 12.80 36.03 -17.27
C GLY A 61 11.34 35.61 -17.44
N TYR A 62 10.72 35.97 -18.57
CA TYR A 62 9.36 35.55 -18.92
C TYR A 62 9.26 34.03 -19.12
N ALA A 63 10.21 33.41 -19.82
CA ALA A 63 10.24 31.96 -20.01
C ALA A 63 10.39 31.21 -18.68
N PHE A 64 11.33 31.63 -17.82
CA PHE A 64 11.52 31.07 -16.48
C PHE A 64 10.28 31.25 -15.59
N PHE A 65 9.67 32.44 -15.61
CA PHE A 65 8.41 32.70 -14.90
C PHE A 65 7.29 31.77 -15.37
N LYS A 66 7.12 31.63 -16.70
CA LYS A 66 6.10 30.74 -17.29
C LYS A 66 6.33 29.27 -16.93
N THR A 67 7.56 28.76 -17.01
CA THR A 67 7.88 27.39 -16.58
C THR A 67 7.68 27.20 -15.08
N ARG A 68 8.05 28.17 -14.25
CA ARG A 68 7.79 28.12 -12.80
C ARG A 68 6.28 28.08 -12.50
N GLN A 69 5.49 28.92 -13.16
CA GLN A 69 4.02 28.89 -13.06
C GLN A 69 3.47 27.52 -13.49
N GLN A 70 3.89 26.98 -14.63
CA GLN A 70 3.47 25.64 -15.09
C GLN A 70 3.84 24.53 -14.09
N ARG A 71 5.03 24.56 -13.49
CA ARG A 71 5.43 23.61 -12.44
C ARG A 71 4.60 23.77 -11.16
N LEU A 72 4.27 24.99 -10.77
CA LEU A 72 3.39 25.26 -9.62
C LEU A 72 1.96 24.78 -9.88
N HIS A 73 1.38 25.06 -11.06
CA HIS A 73 0.08 24.54 -11.47
C HIS A 73 0.06 23.01 -11.50
N ALA A 74 1.00 22.36 -12.18
CA ALA A 74 1.08 20.90 -12.22
C ALA A 74 1.27 20.27 -10.84
N SER A 75 2.06 20.89 -9.96
CA SER A 75 2.22 20.46 -8.56
C SER A 75 0.93 20.64 -7.74
N ALA A 76 0.22 21.75 -7.93
CA ALA A 76 -1.07 22.01 -7.29
C ALA A 76 -2.16 21.04 -7.77
N GLU A 77 -2.23 20.76 -9.08
CA GLU A 77 -3.11 19.74 -9.66
C GLU A 77 -2.79 18.35 -9.13
N ALA A 78 -1.51 17.96 -9.06
CA ALA A 78 -1.08 16.70 -8.49
C ALA A 78 -1.42 16.58 -7.00
N ALA A 79 -1.25 17.65 -6.22
CA ALA A 79 -1.61 17.71 -4.80
C ALA A 79 -3.12 17.65 -4.59
N ALA A 80 -3.90 18.40 -5.38
CA ALA A 80 -5.36 18.39 -5.35
C ALA A 80 -5.91 17.01 -5.73
N LYS A 81 -5.35 16.38 -6.77
CA LYS A 81 -5.67 15.00 -7.15
C LYS A 81 -5.34 14.03 -6.02
N LYS A 82 -4.14 14.08 -5.43
CA LYS A 82 -3.76 13.24 -4.29
C LYS A 82 -4.67 13.43 -3.07
N GLN A 83 -5.16 14.66 -2.83
CA GLN A 83 -6.11 14.94 -1.75
C GLN A 83 -7.52 14.43 -2.07
N ALA A 84 -7.97 14.54 -3.32
CA ALA A 84 -9.23 13.95 -3.79
C ALA A 84 -9.18 12.42 -3.69
N ASP A 85 -8.11 11.80 -4.17
CA ASP A 85 -7.83 10.37 -4.06
C ASP A 85 -7.80 9.92 -2.59
N LYS A 86 -7.23 10.72 -1.67
CA LYS A 86 -7.26 10.43 -0.22
C LYS A 86 -8.67 10.49 0.37
N LYS A 87 -9.44 11.56 0.13
CA LYS A 87 -10.84 11.68 0.61
C LYS A 87 -11.77 10.65 -0.02
N TRP A 88 -11.43 10.20 -1.23
CA TRP A 88 -12.10 9.11 -1.93
C TRP A 88 -11.79 7.77 -1.26
N PHE A 89 -10.51 7.46 -1.09
CA PHE A 89 -10.03 6.29 -0.39
C PHE A 89 -10.69 6.14 0.98
N GLU A 90 -10.68 7.20 1.79
CA GLU A 90 -11.37 7.26 3.08
C GLU A 90 -12.82 6.79 2.95
N ARG A 91 -13.64 7.44 2.10
CA ARG A 91 -15.05 7.08 1.95
C ARG A 91 -15.30 5.63 1.49
N VAL A 92 -14.40 5.03 0.69
CA VAL A 92 -14.56 3.65 0.21
C VAL A 92 -14.58 2.64 1.36
N TRP A 93 -13.57 2.67 2.24
CA TRP A 93 -13.42 1.63 3.26
C TRP A 93 -14.07 1.98 4.61
N HIS A 94 -14.65 3.18 4.77
CA HIS A 94 -15.61 3.52 5.85
C HIS A 94 -16.98 2.80 5.67
N SER A 95 -16.99 1.52 5.30
CA SER A 95 -18.24 0.77 5.15
C SER A 95 -18.68 0.13 6.48
N PRO A 96 -19.91 0.40 6.97
CA PRO A 96 -20.42 -0.17 8.22
C PRO A 96 -20.84 -1.64 8.10
N ARG A 97 -20.53 -2.32 6.98
CA ARG A 97 -21.00 -3.68 6.67
C ARG A 97 -19.82 -4.61 6.39
N TRP A 98 -19.61 -5.60 7.26
CA TRP A 98 -18.53 -6.58 7.15
C TRP A 98 -18.45 -7.27 5.78
N ILE A 99 -19.59 -7.67 5.19
CA ILE A 99 -19.65 -8.25 3.84
C ILE A 99 -19.17 -7.29 2.73
N VAL A 100 -19.37 -5.97 2.88
CA VAL A 100 -18.84 -4.99 1.92
C VAL A 100 -17.34 -4.81 2.11
N LEU A 101 -16.89 -4.73 3.36
CA LEU A 101 -15.46 -4.67 3.67
C LEU A 101 -14.72 -5.88 3.11
N ALA A 102 -15.21 -7.10 3.36
CA ALA A 102 -14.59 -8.34 2.89
C ALA A 102 -14.54 -8.43 1.36
N GLY A 103 -15.57 -7.93 0.68
CA GLY A 103 -15.54 -7.80 -0.77
C GLY A 103 -14.51 -6.77 -1.25
N LEU A 104 -14.39 -5.61 -0.61
CA LEU A 104 -13.32 -4.65 -0.90
C LEU A 104 -11.94 -5.29 -0.68
N CYS A 105 -11.76 -6.11 0.37
CA CYS A 105 -10.54 -6.87 0.62
C CYS A 105 -10.23 -7.86 -0.49
N GLU A 106 -11.22 -8.64 -0.96
CA GLU A 106 -11.04 -9.56 -2.10
C GLU A 106 -10.58 -8.79 -3.35
N LEU A 107 -11.21 -7.65 -3.65
CA LEU A 107 -10.81 -6.81 -4.79
C LEU A 107 -9.39 -6.25 -4.65
N PHE A 108 -8.97 -5.86 -3.45
CA PHE A 108 -7.60 -5.40 -3.22
C PHE A 108 -6.59 -6.52 -3.38
N ILE A 109 -6.81 -7.67 -2.74
CA ILE A 109 -5.90 -8.84 -2.79
C ILE A 109 -5.68 -9.30 -4.24
N HIS A 110 -6.73 -9.24 -5.07
CA HIS A 110 -6.65 -9.55 -6.49
C HIS A 110 -6.18 -8.40 -7.39
N LYS A 111 -5.56 -7.34 -6.84
CA LYS A 111 -5.03 -6.15 -7.55
C LYS A 111 -6.07 -5.44 -8.44
N VAL A 112 -7.36 -5.61 -8.14
CA VAL A 112 -8.46 -4.91 -8.80
C VAL A 112 -8.62 -3.49 -8.25
N LEU A 113 -8.46 -3.34 -6.93
CA LEU A 113 -8.25 -2.03 -6.30
C LEU A 113 -6.74 -1.81 -6.16
N PRO A 114 -6.17 -0.71 -6.70
CA PRO A 114 -4.72 -0.47 -6.67
C PRO A 114 -4.19 0.01 -5.31
N PHE A 115 -5.06 0.17 -4.32
CA PHE A 115 -4.78 0.57 -2.94
C PHE A 115 -5.77 -0.15 -2.02
N GLY A 116 -5.43 -0.26 -0.74
CA GLY A 116 -6.32 -0.80 0.28
C GLY A 116 -6.03 -0.17 1.64
N PHE A 117 -6.79 -0.51 2.67
CA PHE A 117 -6.66 0.09 4.01
C PHE A 117 -5.37 -0.29 4.75
N TRP A 118 -4.43 -0.97 4.09
CA TRP A 118 -3.15 -1.40 4.63
C TRP A 118 -2.04 -0.43 4.21
N GLY A 119 -1.01 -0.27 5.04
CA GLY A 119 0.22 0.41 4.62
C GLY A 119 0.91 -0.35 3.48
N ASP A 120 1.73 0.34 2.68
CA ASP A 120 2.33 -0.21 1.45
C ASP A 120 2.97 -1.60 1.62
N ALA A 121 3.71 -1.81 2.70
CA ALA A 121 4.37 -3.09 2.98
C ALA A 121 3.35 -4.21 3.27
N GLN A 122 2.33 -3.94 4.08
CA GLN A 122 1.28 -4.89 4.42
C GLN A 122 0.36 -5.17 3.23
N GLY A 123 0.02 -4.14 2.46
CA GLY A 123 -0.78 -4.25 1.26
C GLY A 123 -0.11 -5.13 0.20
N ARG A 124 1.18 -4.88 -0.09
CA ARG A 124 1.99 -5.72 -0.98
C ARG A 124 2.06 -7.17 -0.49
N SER A 125 2.23 -7.38 0.82
CA SER A 125 2.31 -8.73 1.40
C SER A 125 1.12 -9.62 1.01
N LEU A 126 -0.10 -9.06 0.98
CA LEU A 126 -1.32 -9.76 0.58
C LEU A 126 -1.49 -9.84 -0.95
N GLN A 127 -1.12 -8.78 -1.67
CA GLN A 127 -1.26 -8.68 -3.13
C GLN A 127 -0.24 -9.54 -3.90
N ASP A 128 0.96 -9.71 -3.36
CA ASP A 128 2.06 -10.46 -3.95
C ASP A 128 2.10 -11.92 -3.46
N TRP A 129 1.26 -12.28 -2.48
CA TRP A 129 1.12 -13.66 -1.97
C TRP A 129 0.82 -14.66 -3.11
N PRO A 130 1.61 -15.74 -3.31
CA PRO A 130 1.50 -16.58 -4.50
C PRO A 130 0.13 -17.27 -4.65
N ASN A 131 -0.37 -17.91 -3.59
CA ASN A 131 -1.65 -18.62 -3.60
C ASN A 131 -2.71 -17.86 -2.81
N LYS A 132 -3.60 -17.14 -3.50
CA LYS A 132 -4.68 -16.35 -2.89
C LYS A 132 -5.94 -17.16 -2.56
N GLU A 133 -5.96 -18.48 -2.83
CA GLU A 133 -7.17 -19.29 -2.64
C GLU A 133 -7.65 -19.31 -1.19
N TYR A 134 -6.75 -19.60 -0.24
CA TYR A 134 -7.10 -19.69 1.17
C TYR A 134 -7.42 -18.32 1.77
N LEU A 135 -6.69 -17.26 1.39
CA LEU A 135 -7.04 -15.87 1.76
C LEU A 135 -8.47 -15.50 1.35
N ARG A 136 -8.91 -15.92 0.15
CA ARG A 136 -10.28 -15.70 -0.33
C ARG A 136 -11.32 -16.54 0.42
N LYS A 137 -11.02 -17.80 0.74
CA LYS A 137 -11.94 -18.65 1.53
C LYS A 137 -12.09 -18.14 2.96
N LEU A 138 -10.97 -17.79 3.61
CA LEU A 138 -10.94 -17.14 4.92
C LEU A 138 -11.78 -15.85 4.93
N LEU A 139 -11.63 -15.00 3.90
CA LEU A 139 -12.48 -13.81 3.75
C LEU A 139 -13.97 -14.14 3.79
N ARG A 140 -14.42 -15.16 3.06
CA ARG A 140 -15.83 -15.59 3.03
C ARG A 140 -16.31 -16.25 4.31
N MET A 141 -15.41 -16.85 5.08
CA MET A 141 -15.65 -17.35 6.44
C MET A 141 -15.69 -16.23 7.48
N GLY A 142 -15.52 -14.96 7.11
CA GLY A 142 -15.50 -13.85 8.05
C GLY A 142 -14.14 -13.56 8.69
N ILE A 143 -13.04 -14.10 8.15
CA ILE A 143 -11.67 -13.87 8.64
C ILE A 143 -10.96 -12.93 7.65
N ILE A 144 -10.59 -11.73 8.10
CA ILE A 144 -10.06 -10.67 7.23
C ILE A 144 -8.54 -10.62 7.31
N PRO A 145 -7.79 -10.99 6.25
CA PRO A 145 -6.33 -10.90 6.22
C PRO A 145 -5.84 -9.47 6.44
N LEU A 146 -4.83 -9.31 7.31
CA LEU A 146 -4.17 -8.03 7.58
C LEU A 146 -2.72 -7.98 7.06
N TYR A 147 -2.01 -9.10 7.12
CA TYR A 147 -0.61 -9.20 6.71
C TYR A 147 -0.21 -10.68 6.62
N ILE A 148 0.57 -11.06 5.60
CA ILE A 148 1.11 -12.42 5.47
C ILE A 148 2.55 -12.39 4.96
N GLN A 149 3.42 -13.24 5.53
CA GLN A 149 4.82 -13.35 5.13
C GLN A 149 5.30 -14.79 5.33
N ASP A 150 6.02 -15.31 4.34
CA ASP A 150 6.72 -16.59 4.43
C ASP A 150 7.91 -16.54 5.39
N GLY A 151 8.16 -17.65 6.08
CA GLY A 151 9.41 -17.88 6.79
C GLY A 151 10.48 -18.27 5.79
N GLY A 152 11.60 -17.53 5.74
CA GLY A 152 12.56 -17.68 4.65
C GLY A 152 13.89 -16.97 4.86
N LEU A 153 14.92 -17.53 4.23
CA LEU A 153 16.24 -16.93 4.05
C LEU A 153 16.10 -16.04 2.83
N ASP A 154 16.14 -14.74 3.07
CA ASP A 154 15.92 -13.72 2.07
C ASP A 154 17.12 -12.77 2.06
N THR A 155 17.80 -12.71 0.91
CA THR A 155 18.90 -11.77 0.67
C THR A 155 18.36 -10.66 -0.22
N LYS A 156 18.31 -9.44 0.31
CA LYS A 156 17.81 -8.25 -0.39
C LYS A 156 18.82 -7.10 -0.31
N GLN A 157 18.77 -6.17 -1.26
CA GLN A 157 19.52 -4.92 -1.16
C GLN A 157 18.66 -3.84 -0.47
N ASP A 158 19.22 -3.15 0.52
CA ASP A 158 18.57 -2.13 1.35
C ASP A 158 19.55 -0.98 1.58
N GLN A 159 19.23 0.23 1.12
CA GLN A 159 20.07 1.45 1.21
C GLN A 159 21.51 1.31 0.66
N GLY A 160 21.77 0.34 -0.21
CA GLY A 160 23.08 0.06 -0.81
C GLY A 160 23.79 -1.15 -0.21
N GLU A 161 23.44 -1.54 1.02
CA GLU A 161 23.92 -2.77 1.66
C GLU A 161 23.06 -3.97 1.23
N TYR A 162 23.66 -5.14 1.17
CA TYR A 162 22.94 -6.40 1.12
C TYR A 162 22.61 -6.87 2.54
N VAL A 163 21.41 -7.41 2.72
CA VAL A 163 20.89 -7.91 3.99
C VAL A 163 20.45 -9.36 3.78
N GLN A 164 21.20 -10.32 4.32
CA GLN A 164 20.77 -11.71 4.40
C GLN A 164 20.03 -11.90 5.70
N SER A 165 18.74 -12.17 5.59
CA SER A 165 17.80 -12.21 6.70
C SER A 165 17.20 -13.59 6.88
N LYS A 166 17.00 -13.99 8.14
CA LYS A 166 16.25 -15.17 8.55
C LYS A 166 14.95 -14.74 9.17
N LYS A 167 13.87 -14.87 8.40
CA LYS A 167 12.52 -14.39 8.75
C LYS A 167 11.65 -15.52 9.28
N ARG A 168 10.88 -15.25 10.33
CA ARG A 168 9.82 -16.15 10.80
C ARG A 168 8.58 -16.00 9.92
N ALA A 169 7.87 -17.10 9.68
CA ALA A 169 6.58 -17.06 9.00
C ALA A 169 5.56 -16.31 9.87
N CYS A 170 4.74 -15.45 9.29
CA CYS A 170 3.77 -14.65 10.01
C CYS A 170 2.48 -14.50 9.22
N PHE A 171 1.33 -14.76 9.84
CA PHE A 171 0.02 -14.43 9.28
C PHE A 171 -0.82 -13.71 10.33
N ALA A 172 -1.31 -12.51 10.02
CA ALA A 172 -2.16 -11.71 10.90
C ALA A 172 -3.50 -11.41 10.22
N PHE A 173 -4.58 -11.50 10.98
CA PHE A 173 -5.96 -11.36 10.51
C PHE A 173 -6.90 -10.85 11.61
N LEU A 174 -8.00 -10.22 11.20
CA LEU A 174 -9.10 -9.77 12.06
C LEU A 174 -10.23 -10.80 12.03
N VAL A 175 -10.88 -11.05 13.17
CA VAL A 175 -12.04 -11.95 13.28
C VAL A 175 -13.24 -11.16 13.84
N PRO A 176 -14.03 -10.45 13.00
CA PRO A 176 -15.04 -9.49 13.47
C PRO A 176 -16.16 -10.08 14.33
N MET A 177 -16.50 -11.36 14.12
CA MET A 177 -17.52 -12.06 14.90
C MET A 177 -16.94 -12.89 16.05
N GLY A 178 -15.65 -12.72 16.36
CA GLY A 178 -14.95 -13.39 17.47
C GLY A 178 -15.03 -12.67 18.81
N TYR A 179 -15.81 -11.59 18.93
CA TYR A 179 -15.93 -10.86 20.19
C TYR A 179 -16.63 -11.71 21.28
N GLY A 180 -16.25 -11.49 22.54
CA GLY A 180 -16.73 -12.30 23.66
C GLY A 180 -15.99 -13.64 23.83
N TYR A 181 -14.91 -13.91 23.08
CA TYR A 181 -14.13 -15.17 23.22
C TYR A 181 -13.54 -15.40 24.63
N THR A 182 -13.45 -14.34 25.44
CA THR A 182 -13.02 -14.38 26.85
C THR A 182 -14.14 -14.82 27.81
N THR A 183 -15.40 -14.75 27.39
CA THR A 183 -16.59 -15.05 28.21
C THR A 183 -17.57 -15.91 27.39
N PRO A 184 -17.21 -17.17 27.05
CA PRO A 184 -17.92 -17.98 26.08
C PRO A 184 -19.39 -18.27 26.45
N ASP A 185 -19.72 -18.30 27.74
CA ASP A 185 -21.07 -18.63 28.23
C ASP A 185 -22.13 -17.58 27.86
N THR A 186 -21.71 -16.34 27.55
CA THR A 186 -22.61 -15.24 27.13
C THR A 186 -22.65 -15.03 25.62
N VAL A 187 -22.08 -15.94 24.83
CA VAL A 187 -21.91 -15.76 23.38
C VAL A 187 -23.14 -16.26 22.61
N GLU A 188 -23.68 -15.38 21.76
CA GLU A 188 -24.75 -15.67 20.79
C GLU A 188 -24.42 -16.92 19.95
N PRO A 189 -25.39 -17.83 19.71
CA PRO A 189 -25.13 -19.11 19.03
C PRO A 189 -24.35 -18.99 17.72
N GLU A 190 -24.66 -17.99 16.90
CA GLU A 190 -24.02 -17.70 15.61
C GLU A 190 -22.52 -17.37 15.72
N ARG A 191 -22.04 -16.90 16.88
CA ARG A 191 -20.63 -16.55 17.11
C ARG A 191 -19.83 -17.67 17.79
N ARG A 192 -20.48 -18.72 18.27
CA ARG A 192 -19.80 -19.86 18.92
C ARG A 192 -18.70 -20.49 18.05
N PRO A 193 -18.87 -20.68 16.72
CA PRO A 193 -17.79 -21.19 15.88
C PRO A 193 -16.57 -20.26 15.87
N PHE A 194 -16.78 -18.93 15.83
CA PHE A 194 -15.70 -17.94 15.82
C PHE A 194 -14.93 -17.87 17.15
N VAL A 195 -15.63 -18.07 18.26
CA VAL A 195 -15.01 -18.17 19.59
C VAL A 195 -14.22 -19.48 19.73
N GLU A 196 -14.80 -20.61 19.29
CA GLU A 196 -14.09 -21.90 19.28
C GLU A 196 -12.88 -21.90 18.34
N PHE A 197 -12.96 -21.24 17.18
CA PHE A 197 -11.83 -21.01 16.27
C PHE A 197 -10.66 -20.32 16.97
N ILE A 198 -10.92 -19.19 17.64
CA ILE A 198 -9.89 -18.44 18.38
C ILE A 198 -9.33 -19.29 19.52
N ARG A 199 -10.18 -20.06 20.20
CA ARG A 199 -9.76 -20.99 21.26
C ARG A 199 -8.85 -22.10 20.72
N ARG A 200 -9.21 -22.75 19.61
CA ARG A 200 -8.38 -23.79 18.96
C ARG A 200 -7.05 -23.25 18.45
N LEU A 201 -7.01 -22.03 17.91
CA LEU A 201 -5.76 -21.39 17.55
C LEU A 201 -4.86 -21.18 18.78
N ARG A 202 -5.41 -20.63 19.87
CA ARG A 202 -4.66 -20.39 21.12
C ARG A 202 -4.17 -21.67 21.79
N ASP A 203 -5.01 -22.71 21.82
CA ASP A 203 -4.72 -23.98 22.47
C ASP A 203 -3.80 -24.88 21.62
N ASN A 204 -3.41 -24.45 20.41
CA ASN A 204 -2.52 -25.17 19.50
C ASN A 204 -1.05 -25.18 19.97
N ARG A 205 -0.35 -26.30 19.75
CA ARG A 205 1.07 -26.48 20.14
C ARG A 205 2.09 -26.33 19.00
N GLY A 206 1.65 -26.25 17.74
CA GLY A 206 2.52 -26.21 16.56
C GLY A 206 2.99 -24.81 16.17
N TYR A 207 2.11 -23.80 16.32
CA TYR A 207 2.40 -22.41 16.01
C TYR A 207 2.26 -21.52 17.24
N ARG A 208 2.97 -20.39 17.25
CA ARG A 208 2.73 -19.36 18.28
C ARG A 208 1.56 -18.50 17.84
N VAL A 209 0.56 -18.37 18.70
CA VAL A 209 -0.61 -17.52 18.45
C VAL A 209 -0.63 -16.41 19.47
N ALA A 210 -0.72 -15.17 18.98
CA ALA A 210 -0.96 -13.98 19.77
C ALA A 210 -2.28 -13.36 19.34
N ILE A 211 -3.16 -13.13 20.30
CA ILE A 211 -4.44 -12.45 20.10
C ILE A 211 -4.29 -11.03 20.67
N SER A 212 -5.01 -10.06 20.13
CA SER A 212 -5.12 -8.71 20.67
C SER A 212 -6.55 -8.21 20.52
N MET A 213 -7.12 -7.73 21.62
CA MET A 213 -8.43 -7.11 21.70
C MET A 213 -8.31 -5.91 22.64
N GLU A 214 -8.91 -4.78 22.27
CA GLU A 214 -8.95 -3.58 23.12
C GLU A 214 -10.18 -3.69 24.02
N ASN A 215 -9.97 -3.95 25.32
CA ASN A 215 -11.05 -4.01 26.29
C ASN A 215 -11.58 -2.60 26.58
N HIS A 216 -12.80 -2.49 27.14
CA HIS A 216 -13.37 -1.20 27.56
C HIS A 216 -12.52 -0.43 28.60
N ALA A 217 -11.59 -1.11 29.28
CA ALA A 217 -10.61 -0.50 30.19
C ALA A 217 -9.34 0.05 29.50
N GLY A 218 -9.22 -0.08 28.17
CA GLY A 218 -8.00 0.25 27.42
C GLY A 218 -6.85 -0.77 27.59
N GLU A 219 -7.12 -1.88 28.29
CA GLU A 219 -6.18 -2.99 28.45
C GLU A 219 -6.20 -3.92 27.24
N ASN A 220 -5.02 -4.27 26.73
CA ASN A 220 -4.86 -5.19 25.63
C ASN A 220 -4.71 -6.63 26.16
N CYS A 221 -5.75 -7.46 25.99
CA CYS A 221 -5.62 -8.89 26.25
C CYS A 221 -4.78 -9.55 25.15
N SER A 222 -3.55 -9.98 25.49
CA SER A 222 -2.71 -10.81 24.62
C SER A 222 -2.22 -12.06 25.36
N SER A 223 -2.48 -13.24 24.78
CA SER A 223 -2.18 -14.52 25.42
C SER A 223 -1.86 -15.62 24.41
N PRO A 224 -0.66 -16.23 24.48
CA PRO A 224 0.57 -15.58 24.97
C PRO A 224 0.96 -14.40 24.06
N ALA A 225 1.47 -13.31 24.65
CA ALA A 225 2.16 -12.29 23.87
C ALA A 225 3.41 -12.92 23.20
N PRO A 226 3.79 -12.54 21.96
CA PRO A 226 5.07 -12.96 21.41
C PRO A 226 6.17 -12.41 22.31
N ASP A 227 7.11 -13.26 22.71
CA ASP A 227 8.23 -12.86 23.56
C ASP A 227 9.04 -11.75 22.86
N PRO A 228 9.04 -10.49 23.39
CA PRO A 228 9.70 -9.36 22.75
C PRO A 228 11.24 -9.46 22.80
N SER A 229 11.80 -10.37 23.60
CA SER A 229 13.23 -10.66 23.59
C SER A 229 13.66 -11.48 22.37
N GLN A 230 12.73 -12.21 21.76
CA GLN A 230 13.02 -13.05 20.61
C GLN A 230 12.93 -12.26 19.30
N PRO A 231 13.78 -12.56 18.31
CA PRO A 231 13.76 -11.89 17.01
C PRO A 231 12.64 -12.41 16.09
N LEU A 232 12.10 -11.51 15.27
CA LEU A 232 11.24 -11.84 14.12
C LEU A 232 12.10 -12.06 12.86
N GLU A 233 13.18 -11.29 12.76
CA GLU A 233 14.19 -11.33 11.70
C GLU A 233 15.57 -11.22 12.35
N VAL A 234 16.43 -12.22 12.16
CA VAL A 234 17.88 -12.12 12.43
C VAL A 234 18.65 -12.11 11.12
N GLY A 235 19.91 -11.68 11.11
CA GLY A 235 20.71 -11.73 9.89
C GLY A 235 21.91 -10.79 9.87
N ALA A 236 22.67 -10.91 8.79
CA ALA A 236 23.85 -10.10 8.52
C ALA A 236 23.54 -8.94 7.57
N ARG A 237 24.34 -7.88 7.64
CA ARG A 237 24.36 -6.76 6.69
C ARG A 237 25.77 -6.53 6.17
N HIS A 238 25.92 -6.30 4.87
CA HIS A 238 27.21 -6.00 4.27
C HIS A 238 27.10 -5.37 2.88
N TRP A 239 28.07 -4.55 2.49
CA TRP A 239 28.17 -3.96 1.15
C TRP A 239 28.44 -4.98 0.03
N PHE A 240 28.84 -6.20 0.38
CA PHE A 240 29.14 -7.28 -0.55
C PHE A 240 28.35 -8.53 -0.16
N GLU A 241 27.45 -8.97 -1.04
CA GLU A 241 26.56 -10.12 -0.82
C GLU A 241 27.32 -11.41 -0.45
N LEU A 242 28.43 -11.67 -1.13
CA LEU A 242 29.28 -12.85 -0.95
C LEU A 242 29.84 -13.02 0.46
N LEU A 243 29.91 -11.95 1.26
CA LEU A 243 30.44 -11.99 2.62
C LEU A 243 29.36 -12.27 3.69
N LEU A 244 28.08 -12.15 3.34
CA LEU A 244 26.97 -12.34 4.29
C LEU A 244 26.95 -13.70 5.00
N PRO A 245 27.22 -14.85 4.35
CA PRO A 245 27.21 -16.15 5.02
C PRO A 245 28.28 -16.33 6.09
N PHE A 246 29.30 -15.46 6.13
CA PHE A 246 30.42 -15.52 7.07
C PHE A 246 30.31 -14.52 8.23
N LEU A 247 29.31 -13.63 8.18
CA LEU A 247 29.08 -12.61 9.19
C LEU A 247 28.13 -13.11 10.30
N PRO A 248 28.29 -12.64 11.54
CA PRO A 248 27.39 -13.03 12.62
C PRO A 248 25.97 -12.49 12.39
N ASP A 249 24.97 -13.33 12.63
CA ASP A 249 23.57 -12.89 12.66
C ASP A 249 23.37 -11.85 13.78
N SER A 250 22.79 -10.71 13.43
CA SER A 250 22.31 -9.68 14.35
C SER A 250 20.78 -9.65 14.37
N VAL A 251 20.17 -9.06 15.40
CA VAL A 251 18.70 -8.89 15.43
C VAL A 251 18.31 -7.73 14.50
N LEU A 252 17.85 -8.06 13.29
CA LEU A 252 17.40 -7.10 12.28
C LEU A 252 16.00 -6.55 12.60
N GLN A 253 15.13 -7.40 13.14
CA GLN A 253 13.80 -7.04 13.61
C GLN A 253 13.45 -7.88 14.85
N ARG A 254 13.07 -7.24 15.96
CA ARG A 254 12.54 -7.92 17.15
C ARG A 254 11.11 -8.43 16.90
N ALA A 255 10.71 -9.51 17.57
CA ALA A 255 9.32 -9.87 17.67
C ALA A 255 8.54 -8.78 18.43
N ARG A 256 7.26 -8.65 18.10
CA ARG A 256 6.37 -7.62 18.64
C ARG A 256 5.72 -8.15 19.91
N GLY A 257 5.99 -7.57 21.08
CA GLY A 257 5.59 -8.15 22.37
C GLY A 257 5.30 -7.16 23.50
N THR A 258 4.52 -7.62 24.49
CA THR A 258 3.78 -6.89 25.55
C THR A 258 2.87 -5.78 25.05
N LYS A 259 3.43 -4.72 24.47
CA LYS A 259 2.75 -3.96 23.43
C LYS A 259 3.23 -4.55 22.11
N ALA A 260 2.38 -5.37 21.47
CA ALA A 260 2.49 -5.50 20.02
C ALA A 260 2.65 -4.09 19.43
N ASP A 261 3.43 -3.91 18.35
CA ASP A 261 3.23 -2.73 17.48
C ASP A 261 1.75 -2.74 17.21
N ARG A 262 1.05 -1.79 17.85
CA ARG A 262 -0.31 -1.97 18.36
C ARG A 262 -1.12 -2.68 17.27
N LEU A 263 -1.74 -3.83 17.56
CA LEU A 263 -2.53 -4.49 16.51
C LEU A 263 -3.69 -3.56 16.11
N ASP A 264 -4.16 -2.73 17.06
CA ASP A 264 -4.89 -1.50 16.74
C ASP A 264 -4.09 -0.56 15.82
N GLN A 265 -2.81 -0.20 16.01
CA GLN A 265 -1.97 0.59 15.05
C GLN A 265 -1.88 0.04 13.62
N LEU A 266 -1.86 -1.28 13.39
CA LEU A 266 -2.01 -1.83 12.02
C LEU A 266 -3.36 -1.43 11.40
N ALA A 267 -4.36 -1.14 12.23
CA ALA A 267 -5.69 -0.67 11.86
C ALA A 267 -5.92 0.85 12.10
N THR A 268 -5.25 1.55 13.03
CA THR A 268 -5.52 2.93 13.52
C THR A 268 -4.53 3.97 12.98
N ARG A 269 -3.28 3.60 12.66
CA ARG A 269 -2.45 4.45 11.78
C ARG A 269 -2.99 4.49 10.35
N THR A 270 -3.83 3.53 10.01
CA THR A 270 -4.33 3.32 8.66
C THR A 270 -5.81 3.68 8.52
N TYR A 271 -6.66 3.48 9.54
CA TYR A 271 -8.11 3.77 9.50
C TYR A 271 -8.76 4.19 10.84
N PRO A 272 -9.60 5.24 10.86
CA PRO A 272 -10.56 5.48 11.94
C PRO A 272 -11.81 4.59 11.81
N GLY A 273 -12.48 4.63 10.65
CA GLY A 273 -13.85 4.16 10.48
C GLY A 273 -14.16 2.68 10.71
N LEU A 274 -13.18 1.79 10.58
CA LEU A 274 -13.39 0.37 10.87
C LEU A 274 -13.54 0.09 12.37
N ILE A 275 -13.04 1.03 13.18
CA ILE A 275 -12.85 0.98 14.63
C ILE A 275 -13.77 2.01 15.32
N ASP A 276 -14.34 2.95 14.56
CA ASP A 276 -15.41 3.85 14.99
C ASP A 276 -16.78 3.16 15.14
N TYR A 277 -16.89 1.88 14.74
CA TYR A 277 -17.96 1.04 15.29
C TYR A 277 -17.72 0.88 16.80
N PRO A 278 -18.73 1.06 17.69
CA PRO A 278 -18.54 1.03 19.15
C PRO A 278 -18.01 -0.30 19.72
N ASN A 279 -17.80 -1.31 18.88
CA ASN A 279 -17.29 -2.63 19.23
C ASN A 279 -15.82 -2.80 18.82
N ARG A 280 -14.90 -2.10 19.50
CA ARG A 280 -13.43 -2.37 19.54
C ARG A 280 -13.04 -3.78 20.01
N GLN A 281 -14.05 -4.60 20.31
CA GLN A 281 -13.98 -5.97 20.79
C GLN A 281 -13.65 -7.02 19.71
N SER A 282 -13.43 -6.63 18.45
CA SER A 282 -13.09 -7.59 17.38
C SER A 282 -11.63 -8.06 17.54
N PRO A 283 -11.37 -9.34 17.88
CA PRO A 283 -10.02 -9.81 18.09
C PRO A 283 -9.20 -9.81 16.80
N ILE A 284 -7.97 -9.31 16.91
CA ILE A 284 -6.93 -9.43 15.88
C ILE A 284 -6.00 -10.56 16.31
N VAL A 285 -5.80 -11.54 15.44
CA VAL A 285 -4.97 -12.71 15.71
C VAL A 285 -3.74 -12.68 14.82
N ARG A 286 -2.59 -13.08 15.38
CA ARG A 286 -1.30 -13.21 14.71
C ARG A 286 -0.74 -14.61 15.00
N VAL A 287 -0.47 -15.35 13.95
CA VAL A 287 0.13 -16.69 13.96
C VAL A 287 1.58 -16.58 13.48
N GLU A 288 2.52 -17.19 14.21
CA GLU A 288 3.94 -17.21 13.85
C GLU A 288 4.49 -18.64 13.82
N GLY A 289 5.18 -18.99 12.72
CA GLY A 289 5.96 -20.21 12.56
C GLY A 289 7.44 -20.00 12.85
N SER A 290 8.09 -20.93 13.53
CA SER A 290 9.54 -20.89 13.83
C SER A 290 10.43 -21.34 12.68
N LEU A 291 9.88 -21.98 11.65
CA LEU A 291 10.63 -22.75 10.65
C LEU A 291 10.28 -22.41 9.20
N TYR A 292 11.19 -22.83 8.32
CA TYR A 292 11.16 -22.60 6.88
C TYR A 292 10.65 -23.81 6.11
N LYS A 293 9.99 -23.55 4.98
CA LYS A 293 9.91 -24.38 3.76
C LYS A 293 9.43 -25.85 3.90
N GLN A 294 9.13 -26.35 5.09
CA GLN A 294 8.66 -27.74 5.31
C GLN A 294 7.30 -27.84 6.02
N GLN A 295 6.78 -26.73 6.55
CA GLN A 295 5.45 -26.69 7.17
C GLN A 295 4.45 -26.00 6.25
N GLN A 296 3.21 -26.47 6.31
CA GLN A 296 2.02 -25.99 5.59
C GLN A 296 1.95 -24.45 5.58
N ALA A 297 1.58 -23.85 4.44
CA ALA A 297 1.40 -22.40 4.34
C ALA A 297 0.42 -21.89 5.43
N LEU A 298 0.74 -20.77 6.09
CA LEU A 298 0.01 -20.34 7.29
C LEU A 298 -1.46 -20.00 7.01
N ASP A 299 -1.78 -19.48 5.84
CA ASP A 299 -3.16 -19.24 5.40
C ASP A 299 -3.93 -20.55 5.22
N PHE A 300 -3.32 -21.58 4.62
CA PHE A 300 -3.91 -22.91 4.51
C PHE A 300 -4.08 -23.56 5.90
N TRP A 301 -3.08 -23.47 6.78
CA TRP A 301 -3.18 -24.01 8.14
C TRP A 301 -4.30 -23.35 8.95
N VAL A 302 -4.39 -22.01 8.94
CA VAL A 302 -5.48 -21.28 9.63
C VAL A 302 -6.84 -21.64 9.03
N TYR A 303 -6.92 -21.82 7.70
CA TYR A 303 -8.12 -22.29 7.04
C TYR A 303 -8.53 -23.72 7.48
N THR A 304 -7.58 -24.64 7.64
CA THR A 304 -7.85 -25.97 8.19
C THR A 304 -8.45 -25.88 9.60
N ILE A 305 -7.88 -25.07 10.50
CA ILE A 305 -8.42 -24.89 11.85
C ILE A 305 -9.83 -24.26 11.83
N ALA A 306 -10.10 -23.34 10.89
CA ALA A 306 -11.45 -22.77 10.71
C ALA A 306 -12.47 -23.85 10.28
N GLN A 307 -12.10 -24.74 9.35
CA GLN A 307 -12.96 -25.85 8.94
C GLN A 307 -13.18 -26.88 10.06
N GLU A 308 -12.15 -27.22 10.83
CA GLU A 308 -12.23 -28.20 11.93
C GLU A 308 -13.22 -27.80 13.02
N VAL A 309 -13.45 -26.50 13.24
CA VAL A 309 -14.45 -25.99 14.20
C VAL A 309 -15.81 -25.65 13.57
N GLY A 310 -15.98 -25.93 12.27
CA GLY A 310 -17.23 -25.68 11.56
C GLY A 310 -17.50 -24.21 11.19
N LEU A 311 -16.48 -23.39 10.90
CA LEU A 311 -16.72 -22.14 10.17
C LEU A 311 -17.08 -22.47 8.72
N GLU A 312 -18.26 -22.02 8.30
CA GLU A 312 -18.74 -22.10 6.91
C GLU A 312 -18.45 -20.79 6.15
N GLU A 313 -18.58 -20.80 4.82
CA GLU A 313 -18.53 -19.57 4.00
C GLU A 313 -19.82 -18.75 4.23
N ILE A 314 -19.86 -17.94 5.30
CA ILE A 314 -20.99 -17.07 5.68
C ILE A 314 -21.34 -16.01 4.63
N TRP A 315 -20.43 -15.71 3.69
CA TRP A 315 -20.65 -14.75 2.61
C TRP A 315 -20.47 -15.42 1.24
N ASP A 316 -21.57 -15.57 0.51
CA ASP A 316 -21.52 -15.97 -0.90
C ASP A 316 -20.68 -14.98 -1.72
N GLY A 317 -19.84 -15.52 -2.62
CA GLY A 317 -18.93 -14.72 -3.43
C GLY A 317 -19.62 -13.85 -4.48
N GLU A 318 -20.80 -14.25 -5.00
CA GLU A 318 -21.56 -13.40 -5.91
C GLU A 318 -22.24 -12.25 -5.15
N GLU A 319 -22.87 -12.55 -4.01
CA GLU A 319 -23.51 -11.56 -3.16
C GLU A 319 -22.50 -10.54 -2.61
N MET A 320 -21.38 -11.00 -2.06
CA MET A 320 -20.32 -10.15 -1.52
C MET A 320 -19.81 -9.16 -2.57
N ARG A 321 -19.58 -9.65 -3.79
CA ARG A 321 -19.22 -8.82 -4.95
C ARG A 321 -20.33 -7.86 -5.36
N ALA A 322 -21.58 -8.31 -5.42
CA ALA A 322 -22.72 -7.49 -5.81
C ALA A 322 -22.98 -6.34 -4.81
N ARG A 323 -22.92 -6.63 -3.50
CA ARG A 323 -23.02 -5.63 -2.43
C ARG A 323 -21.85 -4.63 -2.48
N THR A 324 -20.63 -5.10 -2.74
CA THR A 324 -19.44 -4.25 -2.87
C THR A 324 -19.51 -3.33 -4.10
N VAL A 325 -19.89 -3.86 -5.27
CA VAL A 325 -20.08 -3.05 -6.48
C VAL A 325 -21.21 -2.04 -6.29
N ARG A 326 -22.29 -2.38 -5.58
CA ARG A 326 -23.37 -1.45 -5.23
C ARG A 326 -22.87 -0.34 -4.29
N TRP A 327 -22.11 -0.69 -3.24
CA TRP A 327 -21.49 0.27 -2.33
C TRP A 327 -20.62 1.28 -3.08
N CYS A 328 -19.71 0.80 -3.94
CA CYS A 328 -18.88 1.67 -4.76
C CYS A 328 -19.70 2.57 -5.68
N ARG A 329 -20.77 2.06 -6.33
CA ARG A 329 -21.64 2.90 -7.17
C ARG A 329 -22.38 3.99 -6.38
N ASN A 330 -22.82 3.69 -5.16
CA ASN A 330 -23.49 4.66 -4.29
C ASN A 330 -22.56 5.79 -3.80
N LEU A 331 -21.25 5.63 -3.97
CA LEU A 331 -20.22 6.64 -3.72
C LEU A 331 -19.73 7.31 -5.02
N ASP A 332 -20.46 7.14 -6.13
CA ASP A 332 -20.15 7.57 -7.50
C ASP A 332 -18.86 6.97 -8.11
N LEU A 333 -18.52 5.74 -7.74
CA LEU A 333 -17.23 5.14 -8.09
C LEU A 333 -17.31 4.21 -9.29
N HIS A 334 -16.49 4.54 -10.30
CA HIS A 334 -16.25 3.69 -11.45
C HIS A 334 -15.39 2.48 -11.09
N VAL A 335 -16.03 1.44 -10.58
CA VAL A 335 -15.43 0.11 -10.50
C VAL A 335 -15.14 -0.40 -11.93
N PRO A 336 -13.92 -0.90 -12.22
CA PRO A 336 -13.56 -1.39 -13.55
C PRO A 336 -14.53 -2.44 -14.10
N LYS A 337 -14.71 -2.49 -15.43
CA LYS A 337 -15.68 -3.41 -16.06
C LYS A 337 -15.41 -4.88 -15.75
N SER A 338 -14.13 -5.26 -15.59
CA SER A 338 -13.66 -6.61 -15.22
C SER A 338 -14.21 -7.14 -13.89
N VAL A 339 -14.65 -6.24 -13.00
CA VAL A 339 -15.13 -6.57 -11.65
C VAL A 339 -16.63 -6.80 -11.60
N ARG A 340 -17.35 -6.34 -12.62
CA ARG A 340 -18.81 -6.44 -12.65
C ARG A 340 -19.19 -7.92 -12.62
N PRO A 341 -20.15 -8.33 -11.78
CA PRO A 341 -20.63 -9.71 -11.84
C PRO A 341 -21.09 -9.99 -13.26
N LYS A 342 -20.72 -11.14 -13.81
CA LYS A 342 -21.29 -11.60 -15.08
C LYS A 342 -22.81 -11.67 -14.87
N PRO A 343 -23.64 -11.21 -15.83
CA PRO A 343 -25.08 -11.40 -15.71
C PRO A 343 -25.33 -12.90 -15.50
N ARG A 344 -26.12 -13.26 -14.47
CA ARG A 344 -26.54 -14.65 -14.29
C ARG A 344 -27.27 -15.06 -15.56
N VAL A 345 -26.65 -15.94 -16.35
CA VAL A 345 -27.33 -16.61 -17.44
C VAL A 345 -28.41 -17.45 -16.79
N GLN A 346 -29.66 -17.01 -16.89
CA GLN A 346 -30.80 -17.82 -16.51
C GLN A 346 -30.73 -19.08 -17.37
N ARG A 347 -30.43 -20.21 -16.74
CA ARG A 347 -30.61 -21.51 -17.38
C ARG A 347 -32.12 -21.70 -17.50
N ALA A 348 -32.60 -21.76 -18.74
CA ALA A 348 -33.96 -22.14 -19.07
C ALA A 348 -34.22 -23.61 -18.70
#